data_AF-A0A7G5C8V2-F1
#
_entry.id   AF-A0A7G5C8V2-F1
#
_cell.length_a   1.000
_cell.length_b   1.000
_cell.length_c   1.000
_cell.angle_alpha   90.00
_cell.angle_beta   90.00
_cell.angle_gamma   90.00
#
_symmetry.space_group_name_H-M   'P 1'
#
loop_
_entity.id
_entity.type
_entity.pdbx_description
1 polymer ?
#
loop_
_entity_poly.entity_id
_entity_poly.type
_entity_poly.pdbx_seq_one_letter_code
_entity_poly.pdbx_strand_id
1 'polypeptide(L)'
;MPETYPAWGRKRSLHGDIYQLKWVMLLLKRAVDVGYSFCLATEMESATGFDDIVFQDRKNEKIVHRFIQNKHKQSECEKIGVGKLLSKNKSGEFSVPKYFVSYLKIKINPDFADGELKDFTICTNIGFDLAQSTTQNTIKKLKAKTSGPNKGIEIAVEVISTSDIFFKYGGTRYKFSCTHDNMISIVQPAFKSAVKEAIEELEKEIKELQGKSDQNSKRKLERNQVWQREFERMTNEGKLEENIREFFDKLVFAVDQPNEIKLAEIIENELGKEFNNIDKKNVYGRFLVEVLDWMKAREGKFLSHEEINEFFEKIREEIVRWKCDIKEIREKDNPAH
;
A
#
# COMPACT_ATOMS: atom_id res chain seq x y z
N MET A 1 7.30 -27.42 25.80
CA MET A 1 6.86 -26.17 25.13
C MET A 1 8.07 -25.28 25.00
N PRO A 2 8.29 -24.57 23.87
CA PRO A 2 9.34 -23.57 23.81
C PRO A 2 9.04 -22.48 24.85
N GLU A 3 10.04 -22.08 25.63
CA GLU A 3 9.93 -20.93 26.53
C GLU A 3 9.73 -19.65 25.70
N THR A 4 8.69 -18.89 26.00
CA THR A 4 8.39 -17.61 25.33
C THR A 4 8.60 -16.45 26.29
N TYR A 5 9.13 -15.33 25.80
CA TYR A 5 9.23 -14.07 26.54
C TYR A 5 8.59 -12.91 25.76
N PRO A 6 8.04 -11.88 26.44
CA PRO A 6 7.53 -10.69 25.77
C PRO A 6 8.66 -9.92 25.06
N ALA A 7 8.50 -9.65 23.77
CA ALA A 7 9.43 -8.83 23.01
C ALA A 7 8.72 -7.59 22.43
N TRP A 8 9.38 -6.43 22.51
CA TRP A 8 8.84 -5.13 22.11
C TRP A 8 9.81 -4.38 21.19
N GLY A 9 9.33 -3.28 20.58
CA GLY A 9 10.14 -2.38 19.75
C GLY A 9 10.58 -3.02 18.44
N ARG A 10 11.89 -3.31 18.31
CA ARG A 10 12.54 -3.73 17.06
C ARG A 10 11.90 -4.96 16.39
N LYS A 11 11.47 -5.96 17.16
CA LYS A 11 10.82 -7.15 16.59
C LYS A 11 9.50 -6.81 15.89
N ARG A 12 8.70 -5.89 16.46
CA ARG A 12 7.42 -5.49 15.85
C ARG A 12 7.62 -4.68 14.57
N SER A 13 8.58 -3.75 14.57
CA SER A 13 8.96 -2.99 13.37
C SER A 13 9.40 -3.94 12.25
N LEU A 14 10.27 -4.90 12.58
CA LEU A 14 10.82 -5.84 11.62
C LEU A 14 9.75 -6.67 10.90
N HIS A 15 8.67 -7.08 11.58
CA HIS A 15 7.56 -7.76 10.91
C HIS A 15 6.82 -6.85 9.93
N GLY A 16 6.69 -5.56 10.23
CA GLY A 16 6.12 -4.58 9.29
C GLY A 16 7.01 -4.43 8.05
N ASP A 17 8.31 -4.27 8.27
CA ASP A 17 9.30 -4.10 7.20
C ASP A 17 9.37 -5.34 6.29
N ILE A 18 9.38 -6.55 6.88
CA ILE A 18 9.35 -7.83 6.13
C ILE A 18 8.03 -7.97 5.37
N TYR A 19 6.91 -7.56 5.97
CA TYR A 19 5.60 -7.60 5.32
C TYR A 19 5.58 -6.70 4.07
N GLN A 20 6.09 -5.47 4.17
CA GLN A 20 6.21 -4.55 3.05
C GLN A 20 7.16 -5.08 1.97
N LEU A 21 8.36 -5.56 2.35
CA LEU A 21 9.32 -6.16 1.42
C LEU A 21 8.69 -7.27 0.58
N LYS A 22 7.93 -8.18 1.21
CA LYS A 22 7.27 -9.28 0.50
C LYS A 22 6.17 -8.80 -0.42
N TRP A 23 5.42 -7.77 -0.04
CA TRP A 23 4.49 -7.13 -0.97
C TRP A 23 5.20 -6.52 -2.17
N VAL A 24 6.28 -5.77 -1.95
CA VAL A 24 7.08 -5.21 -3.04
C VAL A 24 7.55 -6.31 -3.99
N MET A 25 8.17 -7.38 -3.47
CA MET A 25 8.60 -8.53 -4.28
C MET A 25 7.44 -9.12 -5.11
N LEU A 26 6.28 -9.34 -4.49
CA LEU A 26 5.11 -9.91 -5.15
C LEU A 26 4.57 -8.98 -6.24
N LEU A 27 4.49 -7.68 -5.98
CA LEU A 27 4.05 -6.67 -6.94
C LEU A 27 4.98 -6.62 -8.16
N LEU A 28 6.29 -6.57 -7.93
CA LEU A 28 7.31 -6.55 -8.98
C LEU A 28 7.21 -7.79 -9.87
N LYS A 29 7.17 -8.99 -9.28
CA LYS A 29 7.04 -10.25 -10.03
C LYS A 29 5.78 -10.25 -10.89
N ARG A 30 4.63 -9.90 -10.31
CA ARG A 30 3.35 -9.88 -11.03
C ARG A 30 3.31 -8.80 -12.10
N ALA A 31 3.93 -7.64 -11.87
CA ALA A 31 4.00 -6.57 -12.85
C ALA A 31 4.84 -6.99 -14.07
N VAL A 32 5.98 -7.64 -13.85
CA VAL A 32 6.81 -8.22 -14.93
C VAL A 32 6.03 -9.29 -15.70
N ASP A 33 5.38 -10.23 -15.01
CA ASP A 33 4.66 -11.34 -15.64
C ASP A 33 3.50 -10.89 -16.55
N VAL A 34 2.88 -9.76 -16.21
CA VAL A 34 1.78 -9.17 -16.99
C VAL A 34 2.29 -8.17 -18.03
N GLY A 35 3.59 -7.86 -18.04
CA GLY A 35 4.20 -6.92 -18.99
C GLY A 35 3.84 -5.46 -18.73
N TYR A 36 3.68 -5.06 -17.46
CA TYR A 36 3.57 -3.65 -17.10
C TYR A 36 4.88 -2.93 -17.41
N SER A 37 4.83 -1.76 -18.04
CA SER A 37 5.95 -0.81 -18.00
C SER A 37 5.75 0.03 -16.74
N PHE A 38 6.60 -0.14 -15.73
CA PHE A 38 6.35 0.45 -14.42
C PHE A 38 7.57 1.09 -13.77
N CYS A 39 7.29 1.96 -12.81
CA CYS A 39 8.23 2.39 -11.78
C CYS A 39 7.59 2.18 -10.41
N LEU A 40 8.33 1.63 -9.45
CA LEU A 40 7.90 1.42 -8.07
C LEU A 40 8.80 2.22 -7.13
N ALA A 41 8.22 2.95 -6.19
CA ALA A 41 8.92 3.58 -5.08
C ALA A 41 8.38 3.08 -3.73
N THR A 42 9.21 3.10 -2.70
CA THR A 42 8.87 2.83 -1.30
C THR A 42 9.27 4.01 -0.44
N GLU A 43 8.56 4.25 0.67
CA GLU A 43 8.82 5.35 1.60
C GLU A 43 8.85 6.73 0.90
N MET A 44 7.96 6.94 -0.07
CA MET A 44 7.94 8.16 -0.88
C MET A 44 7.30 9.31 -0.09
N GLU A 45 8.11 10.24 0.42
CA GLU A 45 7.65 11.35 1.28
C GLU A 45 6.49 12.15 0.64
N SER A 46 6.54 12.38 -0.67
CA SER A 46 5.49 13.10 -1.39
C SER A 46 4.14 12.40 -1.42
N ALA A 47 4.10 11.07 -1.21
CA ALA A 47 2.89 10.28 -1.06
C ALA A 47 2.32 10.30 0.38
N THR A 48 2.96 11.01 1.31
CA THR A 48 2.44 11.30 2.66
C THR A 48 1.94 10.07 3.43
N GLY A 49 0.65 9.94 3.72
CA GLY A 49 0.09 8.79 4.44
C GLY A 49 -0.10 7.54 3.59
N PHE A 50 0.33 7.56 2.33
CA PHE A 50 0.35 6.42 1.41
C PHE A 50 1.75 6.20 0.84
N ASP A 51 2.75 6.35 1.71
CA ASP A 51 4.18 6.37 1.42
C ASP A 51 4.79 4.97 1.25
N ASP A 52 4.19 3.93 1.83
CA ASP A 52 4.82 2.59 1.88
C ASP A 52 5.16 2.06 0.47
N ILE A 53 4.23 2.15 -0.50
CA ILE A 53 4.45 1.73 -1.88
C ILE A 53 3.69 2.66 -2.85
N VAL A 54 4.41 3.23 -3.82
CA VAL A 54 3.85 3.97 -4.96
C VAL A 54 4.20 3.23 -6.25
N PHE A 55 3.19 2.70 -6.92
CA PHE A 55 3.34 1.99 -8.20
C PHE A 55 2.83 2.86 -9.34
N GLN A 56 3.69 3.11 -10.34
CA GLN A 56 3.37 3.89 -11.53
C GLN A 56 3.34 2.96 -12.75
N ASP A 57 2.16 2.76 -13.36
CA ASP A 57 2.04 2.11 -14.68
C ASP A 57 2.18 3.18 -15.77
N ARG A 58 3.09 2.97 -16.71
CA ARG A 58 3.39 3.88 -17.83
C ARG A 58 2.92 3.22 -19.12
N LYS A 59 1.67 3.46 -19.51
CA LYS A 59 1.08 2.91 -20.75
C LYS A 59 0.76 4.01 -21.73
N ASN A 60 1.30 3.93 -22.95
CA ASN A 60 0.99 4.84 -24.06
C ASN A 60 1.08 6.32 -23.63
N GLU A 61 2.19 6.69 -22.99
CA GLU A 61 2.46 8.04 -22.44
C GLU A 61 1.52 8.50 -21.31
N LYS A 62 0.57 7.66 -20.87
CA LYS A 62 -0.24 7.90 -19.68
C LYS A 62 0.41 7.27 -18.46
N ILE A 63 0.54 8.06 -17.41
CA ILE A 63 1.00 7.60 -16.11
C ILE A 63 -0.22 7.34 -15.24
N VAL A 64 -0.27 6.17 -14.62
CA VAL A 64 -1.34 5.78 -13.70
C VAL A 64 -0.71 5.41 -12.37
N HIS A 65 -1.00 6.19 -11.34
CA HIS A 65 -0.49 6.02 -9.98
C HIS A 65 -1.43 5.14 -9.16
N ARG A 66 -0.86 4.14 -8.49
CA ARG A 66 -1.52 3.33 -7.46
C ARG A 66 -0.72 3.46 -6.18
N PHE A 67 -1.40 3.75 -5.09
CA PHE A 67 -0.78 3.95 -3.79
C PHE A 67 -1.21 2.82 -2.86
N ILE A 68 -0.27 2.17 -2.18
CA ILE A 68 -0.56 1.04 -1.31
C ILE A 68 0.09 1.28 0.06
N GLN A 69 -0.74 1.47 1.07
CA GLN A 69 -0.32 1.54 2.47
C GLN A 69 -0.48 0.16 3.13
N ASN A 70 0.63 -0.43 3.53
CA ASN A 70 0.68 -1.71 4.22
C ASN A 70 0.47 -1.55 5.74
N LYS A 71 -0.34 -2.43 6.31
CA LYS A 71 -0.55 -2.52 7.76
C LYS A 71 -0.54 -3.98 8.19
N HIS A 72 0.43 -4.34 9.00
CA HIS A 72 0.58 -5.70 9.52
C HIS A 72 0.22 -5.78 11.01
N LYS A 73 -0.56 -6.80 11.38
CA LYS A 73 -0.83 -7.17 12.77
C LYS A 73 -0.30 -8.57 13.06
N GLN A 74 0.42 -8.70 14.17
CA GLN A 74 0.89 -10.00 14.65
C GLN A 74 -0.27 -10.92 15.06
N SER A 75 -1.38 -10.34 15.54
CA SER A 75 -2.58 -11.08 15.89
C SER A 75 -3.66 -10.87 14.85
N GLU A 76 -3.97 -11.92 14.08
CA GLU A 76 -5.03 -11.90 13.06
C GLU A 76 -6.45 -11.93 13.65
N CYS A 77 -6.56 -12.17 14.97
CA CYS A 77 -7.83 -12.09 15.71
C CYS A 77 -8.31 -10.64 15.88
N GLU A 78 -7.41 -9.66 15.76
CA GLU A 78 -7.77 -8.25 15.75
C GLU A 78 -8.63 -7.94 14.50
N LYS A 79 -9.69 -7.16 14.67
CA LYS A 79 -10.55 -6.71 13.56
C LYS A 79 -10.63 -5.19 13.46
N ILE A 80 -10.95 -4.72 12.27
CA ILE A 80 -11.13 -3.30 11.95
C ILE A 80 -12.60 -2.94 12.11
N GLY A 81 -12.95 -2.29 13.22
CA GLY A 81 -14.29 -1.78 13.47
C GLY A 81 -14.42 -0.27 13.24
N VAL A 82 -15.66 0.24 13.31
CA VAL A 82 -16.00 1.67 13.15
C VAL A 82 -15.10 2.59 13.97
N GLY A 83 -14.81 2.21 15.22
CA GLY A 83 -13.98 3.01 16.12
C GLY A 83 -12.54 3.21 15.65
N LYS A 84 -11.96 2.27 14.89
CA LYS A 84 -10.62 2.42 14.29
C LYS A 84 -10.67 3.29 13.04
N LEU A 85 -11.71 3.12 12.21
CA LEU A 85 -11.90 3.87 10.98
C LEU A 85 -12.16 5.36 11.23
N LEU A 86 -12.95 5.69 12.26
CA LEU A 86 -13.28 7.07 12.62
C LEU A 86 -12.50 7.58 13.84
N SER A 87 -11.35 6.97 14.10
CA SER A 87 -10.50 7.37 15.22
C SER A 87 -9.98 8.80 15.01
N LYS A 88 -10.13 9.64 16.03
CA LYS A 88 -9.50 10.97 16.11
C LYS A 88 -8.01 10.89 16.46
N ASN A 89 -7.49 9.71 16.77
CA ASN A 89 -6.08 9.56 17.06
C ASN A 89 -5.27 9.69 15.76
N LYS A 90 -4.34 10.65 15.72
CA LYS A 90 -3.42 10.89 14.59
C LYS A 90 -2.51 9.69 14.31
N SER A 91 -2.22 8.86 15.31
CA SER A 91 -1.51 7.58 15.15
C SER A 91 -2.44 6.40 14.85
N GLY A 92 -3.73 6.66 14.59
CA GLY A 92 -4.68 5.64 14.20
C GLY A 92 -4.33 5.01 12.84
N GLU A 93 -3.80 3.79 12.89
CA GLU A 93 -3.31 3.04 11.72
C GLU A 93 -4.36 2.84 10.60
N PHE A 94 -5.64 2.81 10.95
CA PHE A 94 -6.76 2.64 10.02
C PHE A 94 -7.67 3.88 9.97
N SER A 95 -7.24 5.02 10.50
CA SER A 95 -8.06 6.24 10.55
C SER A 95 -8.30 6.78 9.14
N VAL A 96 -9.52 6.65 8.66
CA VAL A 96 -9.95 7.12 7.35
C VAL A 96 -9.86 8.65 7.23
N PRO A 97 -10.22 9.46 8.25
CA PRO A 97 -9.98 10.91 8.21
C PRO A 97 -8.50 11.28 7.98
N LYS A 98 -7.56 10.53 8.55
CA LYS A 98 -6.12 10.73 8.30
C LYS A 98 -5.79 10.50 6.84
N TYR A 99 -6.24 9.37 6.28
CA TYR A 99 -5.99 9.03 4.88
C TYR A 99 -6.67 10.01 3.90
N PHE A 100 -7.82 10.57 4.27
CA PHE A 100 -8.45 11.63 3.48
C PHE A 100 -7.58 12.87 3.38
N VAL A 101 -7.00 13.33 4.50
CA VAL A 101 -6.06 14.47 4.49
C VAL A 101 -4.84 14.15 3.61
N SER A 102 -4.29 12.94 3.69
CA SER A 102 -3.19 12.50 2.83
C SER A 102 -3.57 12.50 1.35
N TYR A 103 -4.74 11.99 1.00
CA TYR A 103 -5.27 12.02 -0.36
C TYR A 103 -5.37 13.46 -0.90
N LEU A 104 -5.88 14.41 -0.12
CA LEU A 104 -5.95 15.81 -0.52
C LEU A 104 -4.55 16.40 -0.80
N LYS A 105 -3.54 16.04 0.01
CA LYS A 105 -2.15 16.48 -0.22
C LYS A 105 -1.59 15.91 -1.52
N ILE A 106 -1.82 14.62 -1.79
CA ILE A 106 -1.36 13.93 -2.99
C ILE A 106 -2.02 14.51 -4.23
N LYS A 107 -3.33 14.77 -4.19
CA LYS A 107 -4.12 15.32 -5.29
C LYS A 107 -3.58 16.64 -5.85
N ILE A 108 -2.98 17.46 -4.99
CA ILE A 108 -2.42 18.77 -5.37
C ILE A 108 -0.88 18.76 -5.49
N ASN A 109 -0.24 17.61 -5.30
CA ASN A 109 1.20 17.51 -5.31
C ASN A 109 1.73 17.50 -6.75
N PRO A 110 2.66 18.42 -7.11
CA PRO A 110 3.27 18.45 -8.44
C PRO A 110 3.92 17.13 -8.87
N ASP A 111 4.40 16.32 -7.92
CA ASP A 111 5.05 15.02 -8.19
C ASP A 111 4.10 13.98 -8.81
N PHE A 112 2.78 14.22 -8.77
CA PHE A 112 1.76 13.33 -9.35
C PHE A 112 0.83 14.06 -10.33
N ALA A 113 1.20 15.28 -10.76
CA ALA A 113 0.38 16.09 -11.65
C ALA A 113 0.36 15.58 -13.11
N ASP A 114 1.31 14.71 -13.46
CA ASP A 114 1.50 14.12 -14.79
C ASP A 114 0.71 12.83 -15.03
N GLY A 115 0.00 12.32 -14.01
CA GLY A 115 -0.69 11.05 -14.08
C GLY A 115 -2.06 10.99 -13.41
N GLU A 116 -2.80 9.93 -13.73
CA GLU A 116 -4.07 9.60 -13.11
C GLU A 116 -3.84 8.95 -11.74
N LEU A 117 -4.48 9.48 -10.70
CA LEU A 117 -4.56 8.82 -9.39
C LEU A 117 -5.65 7.74 -9.45
N LYS A 118 -5.26 6.49 -9.66
CA LYS A 118 -6.21 5.39 -9.85
C LYS A 118 -6.85 4.94 -8.54
N ASP A 119 -6.03 4.47 -7.60
CA ASP A 119 -6.50 3.94 -6.33
C ASP A 119 -5.51 4.19 -5.18
N PHE A 120 -6.08 4.22 -3.98
CA PHE A 120 -5.42 4.34 -2.69
C PHE A 120 -5.80 3.13 -1.86
N THR A 121 -4.94 2.13 -1.80
CA THR A 121 -5.24 0.86 -1.16
C THR A 121 -4.62 0.77 0.23
N ILE A 122 -5.44 0.53 1.26
CA ILE A 122 -4.97 0.07 2.57
C ILE A 122 -4.92 -1.46 2.54
N CYS A 123 -3.71 -2.02 2.53
CA CYS A 123 -3.46 -3.45 2.47
C CYS A 123 -3.11 -4.00 3.86
N THR A 124 -3.84 -5.02 4.33
CA THR A 124 -3.65 -5.54 5.68
C THR A 124 -4.06 -7.00 5.83
N ASN A 125 -3.40 -7.68 6.76
CA ASN A 125 -3.69 -9.08 7.08
C ASN A 125 -4.88 -9.29 8.02
N ILE A 126 -5.50 -8.22 8.54
CA ILE A 126 -6.70 -8.33 9.39
C ILE A 126 -7.98 -7.88 8.70
N GLY A 127 -9.08 -8.55 9.02
CA GLY A 127 -10.40 -8.28 8.46
C GLY A 127 -11.17 -7.14 9.11
N PHE A 128 -12.25 -6.72 8.45
CA PHE A 128 -13.27 -5.87 9.06
C PHE A 128 -14.06 -6.64 10.14
N ASP A 129 -14.51 -5.92 11.17
CA ASP A 129 -15.47 -6.43 12.15
C ASP A 129 -16.88 -6.31 11.58
N LEU A 130 -17.22 -7.23 10.67
CA LEU A 130 -18.50 -7.22 9.97
C LEU A 130 -19.62 -7.79 10.85
N ALA A 131 -20.81 -7.19 10.75
CA ALA A 131 -22.03 -7.78 11.28
C ALA A 131 -22.35 -9.07 10.53
N GLN A 132 -22.99 -10.03 11.20
CA GLN A 132 -23.50 -11.21 10.52
C GLN A 132 -24.49 -10.76 9.44
N SER A 133 -24.15 -11.00 8.18
CA SER A 133 -25.03 -10.76 7.04
C SER A 133 -25.24 -12.07 6.31
N THR A 134 -26.44 -12.26 5.77
CA THR A 134 -26.75 -13.37 4.87
C THR A 134 -25.79 -13.37 3.68
N THR A 135 -25.42 -14.58 3.25
CA THR A 135 -24.21 -14.91 2.47
C THR A 135 -24.17 -14.34 1.04
N GLN A 136 -25.19 -13.60 0.59
CA GLN A 136 -25.35 -13.17 -0.80
C GLN A 136 -25.26 -11.66 -1.05
N ASN A 137 -25.17 -10.82 -0.02
CA ASN A 137 -25.13 -9.37 -0.24
C ASN A 137 -23.70 -8.88 -0.52
N THR A 138 -23.50 -8.17 -1.64
CA THR A 138 -22.23 -7.48 -1.99
C THR A 138 -21.93 -6.34 -1.02
N ILE A 139 -22.96 -5.78 -0.39
CA ILE A 139 -22.85 -4.76 0.64
C ILE A 139 -22.80 -5.42 2.01
N LYS A 140 -21.78 -5.08 2.80
CA LYS A 140 -21.55 -5.54 4.17
C LYS A 140 -21.61 -4.36 5.13
N LYS A 141 -22.17 -4.55 6.31
CA LYS A 141 -22.16 -3.55 7.39
C LYS A 141 -21.13 -3.92 8.44
N LEU A 142 -20.38 -2.94 8.93
CA LEU A 142 -19.53 -3.10 10.11
C LEU A 142 -20.41 -3.17 11.36
N LYS A 143 -19.95 -3.90 12.39
CA LYS A 143 -20.63 -3.93 13.68
C LYS A 143 -20.66 -2.53 14.30
N ALA A 144 -21.87 -2.05 14.56
CA ALA A 144 -22.08 -0.81 15.29
C ALA A 144 -21.55 -0.93 16.72
N LYS A 145 -21.00 0.17 17.25
CA LYS A 145 -20.64 0.25 18.67
C LYS A 145 -21.90 0.46 19.51
N THR A 146 -21.96 -0.21 20.65
CA THR A 146 -23.05 -0.07 21.64
C THR A 146 -22.81 1.07 22.64
N SER A 147 -21.57 1.57 22.72
CA SER A 147 -21.16 2.64 23.64
C SER A 147 -19.99 3.47 23.08
N GLY A 148 -19.72 4.62 23.71
CA GLY A 148 -18.64 5.53 23.35
C GLY A 148 -18.99 6.51 22.21
N PRO A 149 -18.00 7.30 21.73
CA PRO A 149 -18.22 8.41 20.80
C PRO A 149 -18.72 7.97 19.41
N ASN A 150 -18.59 6.69 19.08
CA ASN A 150 -19.02 6.11 17.80
C ASN A 150 -20.27 5.22 17.95
N LYS A 151 -21.01 5.37 19.05
CA LYS A 151 -22.22 4.57 19.31
C LYS A 151 -23.25 4.77 18.21
N GLY A 152 -23.82 3.67 17.71
CA GLY A 152 -24.88 3.70 16.70
C GLY A 152 -24.44 4.12 15.30
N ILE A 153 -23.16 4.41 15.08
CA ILE A 153 -22.65 4.69 13.74
C ILE A 153 -22.63 3.39 12.93
N GLU A 154 -23.33 3.39 11.81
CA GLU A 154 -23.32 2.32 10.83
C GLU A 154 -22.42 2.69 9.64
N ILE A 155 -21.51 1.80 9.28
CA ILE A 155 -20.66 1.94 8.09
C ILE A 155 -20.94 0.76 7.18
N ALA A 156 -21.29 1.06 5.94
CA ALA A 156 -21.47 0.07 4.88
C ALA A 156 -20.28 0.08 3.91
N VAL A 157 -19.82 -1.11 3.55
CA VAL A 157 -18.77 -1.34 2.56
C VAL A 157 -19.27 -2.28 1.47
N GLU A 158 -18.81 -2.10 0.25
CA GLU A 158 -19.14 -2.93 -0.90
C GLU A 158 -17.95 -3.79 -1.29
N VAL A 159 -18.17 -5.09 -1.50
CA VAL A 159 -17.16 -6.03 -2.00
C VAL A 159 -16.80 -5.68 -3.44
N ILE A 160 -15.50 -5.52 -3.71
CA ILE A 160 -14.98 -5.32 -5.06
C ILE A 160 -14.74 -6.69 -5.69
N SER A 161 -15.61 -7.09 -6.62
CA SER A 161 -15.56 -8.39 -7.30
C SER A 161 -14.65 -8.43 -8.53
N THR A 162 -14.25 -7.27 -9.05
CA THR A 162 -13.31 -7.21 -10.18
C THR A 162 -11.98 -7.83 -9.76
N SER A 163 -11.32 -8.54 -10.67
CA SER A 163 -10.01 -9.11 -10.40
C SER A 163 -8.94 -8.00 -10.39
N ASP A 164 -7.92 -8.17 -9.56
CA ASP A 164 -6.74 -7.33 -9.54
C ASP A 164 -5.52 -8.21 -9.31
N ILE A 165 -4.59 -8.13 -10.24
CA ILE A 165 -3.43 -9.01 -10.27
C ILE A 165 -2.59 -8.87 -9.00
N PHE A 166 -2.45 -7.65 -8.43
CA PHE A 166 -1.66 -7.43 -7.23
C PHE A 166 -2.27 -8.07 -5.98
N PHE A 167 -3.59 -8.20 -5.91
CA PHE A 167 -4.30 -8.76 -4.75
C PHE A 167 -4.85 -10.17 -5.01
N LYS A 168 -4.37 -10.84 -6.07
CA LYS A 168 -4.76 -12.21 -6.39
C LYS A 168 -4.30 -13.18 -5.29
N TYR A 169 -5.17 -14.15 -4.98
CA TYR A 169 -4.99 -15.17 -3.93
C TYR A 169 -4.95 -14.62 -2.49
N GLY A 170 -5.32 -13.35 -2.30
CA GLY A 170 -5.49 -12.73 -0.99
C GLY A 170 -6.94 -12.72 -0.52
N GLY A 171 -7.17 -12.03 0.61
CA GLY A 171 -8.49 -11.83 1.20
C GLY A 171 -9.41 -10.94 0.35
N THR A 172 -10.31 -10.22 1.01
CA THR A 172 -11.37 -9.48 0.29
C THR A 172 -11.01 -8.02 0.13
N ARG A 173 -11.41 -7.44 -1.02
CA ARG A 173 -11.29 -6.00 -1.26
C ARG A 173 -12.64 -5.32 -1.10
N TYR A 174 -12.63 -4.15 -0.49
CA TYR A 174 -13.82 -3.36 -0.19
C TYR A 174 -13.63 -1.89 -0.55
N LYS A 175 -14.71 -1.23 -0.92
CA LYS A 175 -14.84 0.23 -0.95
C LYS A 175 -15.97 0.69 -0.05
N PHE A 176 -16.01 1.96 0.32
CA PHE A 176 -17.15 2.49 1.08
C PHE A 176 -18.39 2.58 0.18
N SER A 177 -19.56 2.17 0.71
CA SER A 177 -20.82 2.28 -0.01
C SER A 177 -21.43 3.67 0.18
N CYS A 178 -21.13 4.61 -0.72
CA CYS A 178 -21.60 6.00 -0.59
C CYS A 178 -23.08 6.21 -0.94
N THR A 179 -23.73 5.22 -1.55
CA THR A 179 -25.13 5.27 -1.98
C THR A 179 -26.11 4.85 -0.89
N HIS A 180 -25.65 4.15 0.14
CA HIS A 180 -26.47 3.65 1.24
C HIS A 180 -26.26 4.51 2.50
N ASP A 181 -27.33 4.76 3.25
CA ASP A 181 -27.31 5.30 4.63
C ASP A 181 -26.64 6.68 4.83
N ASN A 182 -26.56 7.52 3.79
CA ASN A 182 -25.96 8.86 3.84
C ASN A 182 -24.54 8.87 4.45
N MET A 183 -23.70 7.92 4.02
CA MET A 183 -22.31 7.74 4.51
C MET A 183 -21.49 9.04 4.59
N ILE A 184 -21.73 9.99 3.68
CA ILE A 184 -21.02 11.27 3.69
C ILE A 184 -21.34 12.06 4.95
N SER A 185 -22.62 12.21 5.32
CA SER A 185 -23.00 12.93 6.54
C SER A 185 -22.41 12.30 7.80
N ILE A 186 -22.21 10.97 7.78
CA ILE A 186 -21.64 10.22 8.91
C ILE A 186 -20.15 10.56 9.09
N VAL A 187 -19.39 10.60 7.99
CA VAL A 187 -17.94 10.78 8.04
C VAL A 187 -17.51 12.25 8.02
N GLN A 188 -18.34 13.13 7.46
CA GLN A 188 -18.02 14.54 7.23
C GLN A 188 -17.58 15.28 8.50
N PRO A 189 -18.19 15.09 9.69
CA PRO A 189 -17.70 15.72 10.91
C PRO A 189 -16.26 15.33 11.27
N ALA A 190 -15.92 14.04 11.12
CA ALA A 190 -14.58 13.54 11.41
C ALA A 190 -13.55 14.08 10.39
N PHE A 191 -13.94 14.18 9.12
CA PHE A 191 -13.08 14.70 8.05
C PHE A 191 -12.86 16.21 8.20
N LYS A 192 -13.92 16.98 8.51
CA LYS A 192 -13.80 18.41 8.84
C LYS A 192 -12.83 18.64 9.99
N SER A 193 -12.94 17.84 11.05
CA SER A 193 -12.01 17.91 12.19
C SER A 193 -10.56 17.64 11.75
N ALA A 194 -10.32 16.55 11.01
CA ALA A 194 -8.98 16.18 10.57
C ALA A 194 -8.35 17.21 9.63
N VAL A 195 -9.14 17.76 8.70
CA VAL A 195 -8.71 18.85 7.81
C VAL A 195 -8.35 20.10 8.61
N LYS A 196 -9.20 20.51 9.55
CA LYS A 196 -8.95 21.68 10.40
C LYS A 196 -7.65 21.52 11.18
N GLU A 197 -7.45 20.37 11.81
CA GLU A 197 -6.21 20.06 12.52
C GLU A 197 -4.98 20.09 11.60
N ALA A 198 -5.10 19.59 10.37
CA ALA A 198 -4.01 19.63 9.40
C ALA A 198 -3.68 21.07 8.95
N ILE A 199 -4.69 21.94 8.79
CA ILE A 199 -4.48 23.37 8.49
C ILE A 199 -3.77 24.06 9.67
N GLU A 200 -4.21 23.82 10.91
CA GLU A 200 -3.58 24.38 12.11
C GLU A 200 -2.11 23.94 12.26
N GLU A 201 -1.77 22.71 11.89
CA GLU A 201 -0.39 22.23 11.83
C GLU A 201 0.43 22.93 10.75
N LEU A 202 -0.12 23.07 9.54
CA LEU A 202 0.53 23.77 8.44
C LEU A 202 0.80 25.24 8.80
N GLU A 203 -0.14 25.92 9.44
CA GLU A 203 0.02 27.30 9.89
C GLU A 203 1.15 27.47 10.90
N LYS A 204 1.30 26.51 11.83
CA LYS A 204 2.41 26.50 12.79
C LYS A 204 3.74 26.29 12.07
N GLU A 205 3.83 25.31 11.17
CA GLU A 205 5.03 25.08 10.38
C GLU A 205 5.42 26.30 9.53
N ILE A 206 4.45 26.96 8.89
CA ILE A 206 4.68 28.18 8.11
C ILE A 206 5.29 29.27 8.99
N LYS A 207 4.73 29.50 10.19
CA LYS A 207 5.27 30.48 11.15
C LYS A 207 6.69 30.14 11.61
N GLU A 208 7.00 28.86 11.82
CA GLU A 208 8.35 28.41 12.21
C GLU A 208 9.38 28.52 11.08
N LEU A 209 8.92 28.45 9.82
CA LEU A 209 9.78 28.59 8.65
C LEU A 209 9.99 30.07 8.26
N GLN A 210 9.08 30.96 8.66
CA GLN A 210 9.25 32.41 8.47
C GLN A 210 10.54 32.89 9.15
N GLY A 211 11.39 33.55 8.37
CA GLY A 211 12.68 34.06 8.85
C GLY A 211 13.86 33.09 8.71
N LYS A 212 13.64 31.83 8.32
CA LYS A 212 14.74 30.92 7.93
C LYS A 212 15.24 31.26 6.53
N SER A 213 16.54 31.41 6.38
CA SER A 213 17.17 31.84 5.13
C SER A 213 17.71 30.70 4.26
N ASP A 214 17.81 29.48 4.81
CA ASP A 214 18.32 28.32 4.10
C ASP A 214 17.36 27.85 2.99
N GLN A 215 17.93 27.28 1.94
CA GLN A 215 17.19 26.94 0.72
C GLN A 215 16.13 25.86 0.95
N ASN A 216 16.37 24.92 1.87
CA ASN A 216 15.43 23.84 2.17
C ASN A 216 14.20 24.39 2.91
N SER A 217 14.42 25.27 3.89
CA SER A 217 13.33 25.95 4.60
C SER A 217 12.49 26.82 3.68
N LYS A 218 13.11 27.54 2.73
CA LYS A 218 12.38 28.35 1.73
C LYS A 218 11.48 27.50 0.84
N ARG A 219 12.01 26.41 0.27
CA ARG A 219 11.22 25.47 -0.53
C ARG A 219 10.07 24.85 0.27
N LYS A 220 10.33 24.46 1.52
CA LYS A 220 9.31 23.92 2.42
C LYS A 220 8.23 24.95 2.73
N LEU A 221 8.61 26.22 2.94
CA LEU A 221 7.69 27.32 3.20
C LEU A 221 6.77 27.57 2.00
N GLU A 222 7.32 27.69 0.80
CA GLU A 222 6.55 27.88 -0.44
C GLU A 222 5.55 26.74 -0.65
N ARG A 223 5.99 25.49 -0.48
CA ARG A 223 5.12 24.31 -0.55
C ARG A 223 3.99 24.36 0.48
N ASN A 224 4.30 24.67 1.74
CA ASN A 224 3.31 24.72 2.80
C ASN A 224 2.28 25.85 2.56
N GLN A 225 2.70 27.00 2.03
CA GLN A 225 1.79 28.10 1.67
C GLN A 225 0.86 27.74 0.49
N VAL A 226 1.36 27.00 -0.50
CA VAL A 226 0.52 26.45 -1.57
C VAL A 226 -0.51 25.49 -0.98
N TRP A 227 -0.08 24.57 -0.12
CA TRP A 227 -0.99 23.61 0.53
C TRP A 227 -2.07 24.29 1.36
N GLN A 228 -1.75 25.33 2.13
CA GLN A 228 -2.73 26.07 2.91
C GLN A 228 -3.86 26.63 2.02
N ARG A 229 -3.49 27.35 0.95
CA ARG A 229 -4.45 27.94 0.00
C ARG A 229 -5.31 26.88 -0.69
N GLU A 230 -4.70 25.77 -1.11
CA GLU A 230 -5.42 24.70 -1.79
C GLU A 230 -6.34 23.92 -0.84
N PHE A 231 -5.93 23.70 0.41
CA PHE A 231 -6.76 23.07 1.42
C PHE A 231 -8.02 23.89 1.69
N GLU A 232 -7.89 25.20 1.90
CA GLU A 232 -9.04 26.09 2.07
C GLU A 232 -10.00 26.02 0.86
N ARG A 233 -9.46 25.99 -0.35
CA ARG A 233 -10.25 25.87 -1.59
C ARG A 233 -10.98 24.52 -1.70
N MET A 234 -10.30 23.41 -1.39
CA MET A 234 -10.85 22.06 -1.49
C MET A 234 -11.84 21.71 -0.37
N THR A 235 -11.83 22.48 0.72
CA THR A 235 -12.58 22.15 1.94
C THR A 235 -13.70 23.13 2.25
N ASN A 236 -13.92 24.11 1.35
CA ASN A 236 -15.11 24.95 1.39
C ASN A 236 -16.41 24.13 1.25
N GLU A 237 -17.52 24.72 1.68
CA GLU A 237 -18.83 24.07 1.66
C GLU A 237 -19.23 23.71 0.22
N GLY A 238 -19.66 22.46 0.00
CA GLY A 238 -19.88 21.88 -1.33
C GLY A 238 -18.67 21.11 -1.88
N LYS A 239 -17.47 21.70 -1.91
CA LYS A 239 -16.27 21.00 -2.41
C LYS A 239 -15.78 19.89 -1.50
N LEU A 240 -15.97 20.05 -0.19
CA LEU A 240 -15.60 18.99 0.75
C LEU A 240 -16.34 17.68 0.45
N GLU A 241 -17.64 17.74 0.17
CA GLU A 241 -18.43 16.53 -0.11
C GLU A 241 -18.04 15.88 -1.44
N GLU A 242 -17.78 16.70 -2.47
CA GLU A 242 -17.24 16.25 -3.75
C GLU A 242 -15.91 15.51 -3.56
N ASN A 243 -14.98 16.09 -2.79
CA ASN A 243 -13.69 15.47 -2.50
C ASN A 243 -13.84 14.20 -1.65
N ILE A 244 -14.79 14.13 -0.71
CA ILE A 244 -15.10 12.90 0.04
C ILE A 244 -15.58 11.79 -0.90
N ARG A 245 -16.47 12.12 -1.84
CA ARG A 245 -16.98 11.16 -2.83
C ARG A 245 -15.86 10.63 -3.71
N GLU A 246 -15.03 11.52 -4.25
CA GLU A 246 -13.90 11.13 -5.10
C GLU A 246 -12.89 10.29 -4.32
N PHE A 247 -12.59 10.67 -3.08
CA PHE A 247 -11.71 9.88 -2.21
C PHE A 247 -12.25 8.46 -1.98
N PHE A 248 -13.55 8.32 -1.68
CA PHE A 248 -14.15 7.01 -1.44
C PHE A 248 -14.30 6.15 -2.69
N ASP A 249 -14.39 6.76 -3.87
CA ASP A 249 -14.32 6.04 -5.14
C ASP A 249 -12.94 5.40 -5.35
N LYS A 250 -11.88 6.10 -4.91
CA LYS A 250 -10.48 5.65 -5.08
C LYS A 250 -9.93 4.86 -3.90
N LEU A 251 -10.50 5.00 -2.70
CA LEU A 251 -10.04 4.33 -1.48
C LEU A 251 -10.49 2.87 -1.46
N VAL A 252 -9.51 1.96 -1.42
CA VAL A 252 -9.72 0.52 -1.36
C VAL A 252 -9.17 -0.02 -0.05
N PHE A 253 -9.91 -0.91 0.60
CA PHE A 253 -9.41 -1.72 1.70
C PHE A 253 -9.22 -3.15 1.21
N ALA A 254 -7.97 -3.59 1.09
CA ALA A 254 -7.62 -4.99 0.86
C ALA A 254 -7.34 -5.64 2.22
N VAL A 255 -8.33 -6.34 2.76
CA VAL A 255 -8.31 -6.92 4.11
C VAL A 255 -8.18 -8.43 4.07
N ASP A 256 -7.86 -9.03 5.22
CA ASP A 256 -7.57 -10.47 5.37
C ASP A 256 -6.54 -10.96 4.33
N GLN A 257 -5.59 -10.09 3.95
CA GLN A 257 -4.55 -10.42 3.01
C GLN A 257 -3.54 -11.40 3.64
N PRO A 258 -2.76 -12.15 2.84
CA PRO A 258 -1.81 -13.11 3.37
C PRO A 258 -0.80 -12.42 4.30
N ASN A 259 -0.46 -13.06 5.41
CA ASN A 259 0.59 -12.59 6.30
C ASN A 259 1.99 -12.83 5.70
N GLU A 260 3.05 -12.40 6.39
CA GLU A 260 4.41 -12.52 5.88
C GLU A 260 4.80 -13.96 5.50
N ILE A 261 4.31 -14.99 6.22
CA ILE A 261 4.65 -16.39 5.94
C ILE A 261 3.97 -16.83 4.65
N LYS A 262 2.66 -16.60 4.54
CA LYS A 262 1.87 -16.97 3.35
C LYS A 262 2.30 -16.18 2.11
N LEU A 263 2.72 -14.93 2.26
CA LEU A 263 3.28 -14.14 1.15
C LEU A 263 4.54 -14.80 0.58
N ALA A 264 5.45 -15.27 1.43
CA ALA A 264 6.65 -15.98 0.96
C ALA A 264 6.29 -17.23 0.16
N GLU A 265 5.34 -18.03 0.64
CA GLU A 265 4.84 -19.21 -0.07
C GLU A 265 4.24 -18.85 -1.44
N ILE A 266 3.45 -17.77 -1.52
CA ILE A 266 2.87 -17.30 -2.77
C ILE A 266 3.98 -16.88 -3.76
N ILE A 267 4.96 -16.11 -3.32
CA ILE A 267 6.07 -15.65 -4.16
C ILE A 267 6.88 -16.85 -4.64
N GLU A 268 7.27 -17.77 -3.76
CA GLU A 268 7.99 -18.99 -4.12
C GLU A 268 7.22 -19.84 -5.13
N ASN A 269 5.91 -19.94 -4.99
CA ASN A 269 5.06 -20.67 -5.92
C ASN A 269 4.92 -19.96 -7.28
N GLU A 270 4.85 -18.63 -7.31
CA GLU A 270 4.81 -17.86 -8.56
C GLU A 270 6.15 -17.91 -9.29
N LEU A 271 7.28 -17.81 -8.58
CA LEU A 271 8.61 -18.08 -9.13
C LEU A 271 8.74 -19.53 -9.63
N GLY A 272 8.17 -20.48 -8.88
CA GLY A 272 8.22 -21.91 -9.20
C GLY A 272 7.47 -22.32 -10.47
N LYS A 273 6.64 -21.45 -11.06
CA LYS A 273 6.03 -21.68 -12.37
C LYS A 273 7.03 -21.52 -13.51
N GLU A 274 8.07 -20.73 -13.28
CA GLU A 274 9.11 -20.39 -14.24
C GLU A 274 10.39 -21.17 -13.97
N PHE A 275 10.72 -21.34 -12.68
CA PHE A 275 11.93 -22.01 -12.20
C PHE A 275 11.58 -23.34 -11.52
N ASN A 276 12.40 -24.37 -11.68
CA ASN A 276 12.14 -25.66 -11.04
C ASN A 276 12.27 -25.58 -9.49
N ASN A 277 11.96 -26.67 -8.78
CA ASN A 277 11.94 -26.66 -7.30
C ASN A 277 13.27 -26.32 -6.60
N ILE A 278 14.42 -26.67 -7.19
CA ILE A 278 15.74 -26.32 -6.63
C ILE A 278 16.04 -24.85 -6.95
N ASP A 279 15.78 -24.46 -8.19
CA ASP A 279 16.00 -23.10 -8.68
C ASP A 279 15.15 -22.09 -7.89
N LYS A 280 13.86 -22.37 -7.63
CA LYS A 280 12.94 -21.38 -7.04
C LYS A 280 13.36 -20.88 -5.67
N LYS A 281 13.96 -21.72 -4.81
CA LYS A 281 14.45 -21.28 -3.48
C LYS A 281 15.68 -20.38 -3.61
N ASN A 282 16.57 -20.72 -4.54
CA ASN A 282 17.74 -19.91 -4.85
C ASN A 282 17.31 -18.55 -5.44
N VAL A 283 16.43 -18.56 -6.43
CA VAL A 283 15.87 -17.35 -7.06
C VAL A 283 15.12 -16.49 -6.05
N TYR A 284 14.29 -17.08 -5.18
CA TYR A 284 13.61 -16.34 -4.12
C TYR A 284 14.62 -15.63 -3.19
N GLY A 285 15.67 -16.34 -2.76
CA GLY A 285 16.70 -15.76 -1.89
C GLY A 285 17.46 -14.62 -2.56
N ARG A 286 17.86 -14.78 -3.84
CA ARG A 286 18.51 -13.73 -4.62
C ARG A 286 17.60 -12.52 -4.82
N PHE A 287 16.34 -12.77 -5.17
CA PHE A 287 15.37 -11.71 -5.41
C PHE A 287 15.06 -10.92 -4.12
N LEU A 288 14.98 -11.62 -2.98
CA LEU A 288 14.82 -10.98 -1.69
C LEU A 288 16.00 -10.07 -1.35
N VAL A 289 17.23 -10.51 -1.59
CA VAL A 289 18.44 -9.68 -1.37
C VAL A 289 18.44 -8.46 -2.29
N GLU A 290 18.17 -8.65 -3.59
CA GLU A 290 18.14 -7.57 -4.58
C GLU A 290 17.16 -6.46 -4.18
N VAL A 291 15.90 -6.83 -3.87
CA VAL A 291 14.87 -5.87 -3.48
C VAL A 291 15.19 -5.24 -2.12
N LEU A 292 15.72 -6.01 -1.17
CA LEU A 292 16.09 -5.48 0.14
C LEU A 292 17.23 -4.46 0.05
N ASP A 293 18.26 -4.73 -0.75
CA ASP A 293 19.38 -3.83 -0.94
C ASP A 293 18.94 -2.53 -1.63
N TRP A 294 18.05 -2.63 -2.62
CA TRP A 294 17.39 -1.47 -3.21
C TRP A 294 16.58 -0.66 -2.18
N MET A 295 15.72 -1.30 -1.37
CA MET A 295 14.91 -0.63 -0.36
C MET A 295 15.75 0.05 0.74
N LYS A 296 16.96 -0.46 1.02
CA LYS A 296 17.86 0.08 2.05
C LYS A 296 18.76 1.21 1.54
N ALA A 297 18.71 1.55 0.26
CA ALA A 297 19.48 2.65 -0.30
C ALA A 297 19.19 3.96 0.44
N ARG A 298 20.22 4.78 0.66
CA ARG A 298 20.08 6.04 1.43
C ARG A 298 19.15 7.05 0.75
N GLU A 299 19.13 7.03 -0.57
CA GLU A 299 18.34 7.93 -1.40
C GLU A 299 17.23 7.13 -2.07
N GLY A 300 16.00 7.63 -2.02
CA GLY A 300 14.87 7.01 -2.68
C GLY A 300 15.08 6.99 -4.19
N LYS A 301 15.11 5.80 -4.79
CA LYS A 301 15.20 5.59 -6.23
C LYS A 301 14.03 4.75 -6.69
N PHE A 302 13.40 5.11 -7.80
CA PHE A 302 12.44 4.22 -8.45
C PHE A 302 13.13 2.92 -8.89
N LEU A 303 12.41 1.81 -8.73
CA LEU A 303 12.75 0.53 -9.34
C LEU A 303 11.88 0.32 -10.57
N SER A 304 12.51 0.16 -11.72
CA SER A 304 11.84 0.07 -13.02
C SER A 304 11.52 -1.37 -13.44
N HIS A 305 10.64 -1.50 -14.43
CA HIS A 305 10.40 -2.76 -15.13
C HIS A 305 11.70 -3.32 -15.70
N GLU A 306 12.49 -2.48 -16.37
CA GLU A 306 13.72 -2.88 -17.06
C GLU A 306 14.74 -3.47 -16.08
N GLU A 307 14.95 -2.83 -14.92
CA GLU A 307 15.88 -3.31 -13.89
C GLU A 307 15.47 -4.69 -13.35
N ILE A 308 14.19 -4.89 -13.04
CA ILE A 308 13.71 -6.18 -12.53
C ILE A 308 13.67 -7.26 -13.61
N ASN A 309 13.30 -6.89 -14.84
CA ASN A 309 13.30 -7.85 -15.94
C ASN A 309 14.74 -8.29 -16.25
N GLU A 310 15.71 -7.36 -16.27
CA GLU A 310 17.13 -7.69 -16.45
C GLU A 310 17.64 -8.62 -15.33
N PHE A 311 17.23 -8.41 -14.09
CA PHE A 311 17.53 -9.33 -12.98
C PHE A 311 17.03 -10.75 -13.27
N PHE A 312 15.77 -10.90 -13.69
CA PHE A 312 15.22 -12.23 -14.00
C PHE A 312 15.85 -12.85 -15.25
N GLU A 313 16.17 -12.07 -16.29
CA GLU A 313 16.88 -12.58 -17.47
C GLU A 313 18.27 -13.13 -17.13
N LYS A 314 19.05 -12.41 -16.31
CA LYS A 314 20.36 -12.91 -15.86
C LYS A 314 20.26 -14.26 -15.16
N ILE A 315 19.26 -14.42 -14.29
CA ILE A 315 19.00 -15.70 -13.63
C ILE A 315 18.62 -16.79 -14.64
N ARG A 316 17.77 -16.46 -15.62
CA ARG A 316 17.39 -17.39 -16.70
C ARG A 316 18.62 -17.87 -17.47
N GLU A 317 19.49 -16.96 -17.88
CA GLU A 317 20.74 -17.27 -18.60
C GLU A 317 21.69 -18.16 -17.80
N GLU A 318 21.90 -17.85 -16.51
CA GLU A 318 22.75 -18.66 -15.62
C GLU A 318 22.23 -20.10 -15.48
N ILE A 319 20.92 -20.27 -15.28
CA ILE A 319 20.30 -21.61 -15.16
C ILE A 319 20.45 -22.40 -16.46
N VAL A 320 20.28 -21.75 -17.61
CA VAL A 320 20.48 -22.40 -18.92
C VAL A 320 21.93 -22.86 -19.06
N ARG A 321 22.89 -22.00 -18.71
CA ARG A 321 24.32 -22.34 -18.76
C ARG A 321 24.66 -23.54 -17.89
N TRP A 322 24.20 -23.56 -16.64
CA TRP A 322 24.44 -24.69 -15.73
C TRP A 322 23.86 -26.01 -16.25
N LYS A 323 22.68 -25.96 -16.88
CA LYS A 323 22.08 -27.16 -17.49
C LYS A 323 22.92 -27.67 -18.67
N CYS A 324 23.49 -26.79 -19.48
CA CYS A 324 24.42 -27.16 -20.54
C CYS A 324 25.71 -27.79 -19.96
N ASP A 325 26.32 -27.15 -18.97
CA ASP A 325 27.56 -27.64 -18.34
C ASP A 325 27.35 -29.05 -17.73
N ILE A 326 26.22 -29.28 -17.04
CA ILE A 326 25.88 -30.59 -16.46
C ILE A 326 25.69 -31.65 -17.57
N LYS A 327 25.08 -31.27 -18.70
CA LYS A 327 24.88 -32.17 -19.83
C LYS A 327 26.23 -32.57 -20.44
N GLU A 328 27.13 -31.61 -20.66
CA GLU A 328 28.48 -31.88 -21.18
C GLU A 328 29.30 -32.80 -20.26
N ILE A 329 29.22 -32.59 -18.93
CA ILE A 329 29.89 -33.47 -17.96
C ILE A 329 29.35 -34.89 -18.06
N ARG A 330 28.03 -35.07 -18.12
CA ARG A 330 27.40 -36.39 -18.23
C ARG A 330 27.76 -37.11 -19.53
N GLU A 331 27.89 -36.38 -20.63
CA GLU A 331 28.31 -36.93 -21.93
C GLU A 331 29.79 -37.33 -21.95
N LYS A 332 30.65 -36.60 -21.20
CA LYS A 332 32.08 -36.95 -21.02
C LYS A 332 32.28 -38.14 -20.08
N ASP A 333 31.45 -38.28 -19.05
CA ASP A 333 31.55 -39.35 -18.04
C ASP A 333 30.84 -40.65 -18.49
N ASN A 334 30.01 -40.59 -19.53
CA ASN A 334 29.37 -41.77 -20.13
C ASN A 334 29.46 -41.73 -21.67
N PRO A 335 30.68 -41.79 -22.24
CA PRO A 335 30.83 -41.90 -23.68
C PRO A 335 30.18 -43.22 -24.10
N ALA A 336 29.20 -43.15 -25.01
CA ALA A 336 28.52 -44.33 -25.53
C ALA A 336 29.53 -45.41 -25.95
N HIS A 337 29.23 -46.66 -25.58
CA HIS A 337 29.88 -47.87 -26.09
C HIS A 337 29.97 -47.90 -27.61
#